data_AF-A0A6M8HY46-F1
#
_entry.id   AF-A0A6M8HY46-F1
#
_cell.length_a   1.000
_cell.length_b   1.000
_cell.length_c   1.000
_cell.angle_alpha   90.00
_cell.angle_beta   90.00
_cell.angle_gamma   90.00
#
_symmetry.space_group_name_H-M   'P 1'
#
loop_
_entity.id
_entity.type
_entity.pdbx_description
1 polymer ?
#
loop_
_entity_poly.entity_id
_entity_poly.type
_entity_poly.pdbx_seq_one_letter_code
_entity_poly.pdbx_strand_id
1 'polypeptide(L)'
;MDESNRTARAHTKLVRLLGQKNETHLLLINTESSLRDERLHESSAEPVTLTKAEIQLKVHYLDGPLLRETTSGSPIANFGGTIEPVWNSKTNGWCQRVRLSNGFVIIERPELRGLGLGTYLFAQIVLWAKRVAPQAWVQAIVLSSVQARDTESRNRRNKFYEKFGFEFDYRSVDGIKDAEGSSQSINISDMKVPDKIETIEVLPLINFLRENFEQMRKERSRFHSEVQRYERVVADHVALCRENNLLISLGRWLYRIRRPE
;
A
#
# COMPACT_ATOMS: atom_id res chain seq x y z
N MET A 1 26.10 -25.74 -13.97
CA MET A 1 24.80 -25.06 -13.82
C MET A 1 24.76 -24.58 -12.39
N ASP A 2 25.15 -23.33 -12.15
CA ASP A 2 25.31 -22.81 -10.79
C ASP A 2 24.02 -22.12 -10.38
N GLU A 3 23.23 -22.82 -9.57
CA GLU A 3 21.98 -22.39 -8.96
C GLU A 3 22.30 -21.37 -7.87
N SER A 4 22.80 -20.21 -8.31
CA SER A 4 23.37 -19.14 -7.48
C SER A 4 22.28 -18.49 -6.62
N ASN A 5 22.16 -18.99 -5.40
CA ASN A 5 21.76 -18.34 -4.15
C ASN A 5 20.70 -17.21 -4.28
N ARG A 6 19.56 -17.50 -4.90
CA ARG A 6 18.45 -16.54 -5.02
C ARG A 6 17.68 -16.50 -3.71
N THR A 7 17.80 -15.40 -2.97
CA THR A 7 16.98 -15.17 -1.76
C THR A 7 15.80 -14.28 -2.13
N ALA A 8 14.57 -14.78 -1.97
CA ALA A 8 13.35 -14.00 -2.10
C ALA A 8 12.73 -13.76 -0.72
N ARG A 9 12.25 -12.55 -0.47
CA ARG A 9 11.54 -12.18 0.76
C ARG A 9 10.27 -11.42 0.41
N ALA A 10 9.15 -11.85 0.98
CA ALA A 10 7.88 -11.15 0.90
C ALA A 10 7.39 -10.83 2.31
N HIS A 11 6.86 -9.62 2.50
CA HIS A 11 6.16 -9.26 3.73
C HIS A 11 5.07 -8.24 3.45
N THR A 12 4.10 -8.20 4.35
CA THR A 12 2.94 -7.32 4.25
C THR A 12 2.84 -6.45 5.48
N LYS A 13 2.57 -5.16 5.27
CA LYS A 13 2.32 -4.18 6.33
C LYS A 13 0.91 -3.62 6.18
N LEU A 14 0.19 -3.54 7.29
CA LEU A 14 -1.01 -2.73 7.39
C LEU A 14 -0.60 -1.31 7.81
N VAL A 15 -1.07 -0.31 7.09
CA VAL A 15 -0.73 1.08 7.33
C VAL A 15 -1.99 1.91 7.51
N ARG A 16 -2.02 2.70 8.58
CA ARG A 16 -3.00 3.76 8.78
C ARG A 16 -2.40 5.06 8.25
N LEU A 17 -3.12 5.70 7.34
CA LEU A 17 -2.78 6.99 6.76
C LEU A 17 -3.82 8.03 7.22
N LEU A 18 -3.36 9.09 7.85
CA LEU A 18 -4.20 10.22 8.27
C LEU A 18 -4.33 11.21 7.12
N GLY A 19 -5.56 11.40 6.67
CA GLY A 19 -5.98 12.32 5.62
C GLY A 19 -6.33 13.72 6.14
N GLN A 20 -6.85 14.53 5.22
CA GLN A 20 -7.40 15.84 5.59
C GLN A 20 -8.62 15.66 6.52
N LYS A 21 -8.90 16.67 7.35
CA LYS A 21 -10.03 16.63 8.32
C LYS A 21 -10.01 15.42 9.26
N ASN A 22 -8.83 14.86 9.51
CA ASN A 22 -8.63 13.69 10.38
C ASN A 22 -9.30 12.41 9.86
N GLU A 23 -9.54 12.33 8.54
CA GLU A 23 -9.99 11.11 7.90
C GLU A 23 -8.92 10.00 8.03
N THR A 24 -9.37 8.76 8.23
CA THR A 24 -8.47 7.61 8.34
C THR A 24 -8.60 6.74 7.11
N HIS A 25 -7.46 6.42 6.49
CA HIS A 25 -7.37 5.48 5.38
C HIS A 25 -6.54 4.27 5.82
N LEU A 26 -7.05 3.07 5.59
CA LEU A 26 -6.33 1.82 5.83
C LEU A 26 -5.78 1.29 4.51
N LEU A 27 -4.48 1.01 4.49
CA LEU A 27 -3.73 0.59 3.32
C LEU A 27 -3.00 -0.71 3.59
N LEU A 28 -2.96 -1.59 2.59
CA LEU A 28 -2.12 -2.79 2.60
C LEU A 28 -0.90 -2.55 1.72
N ILE A 29 0.30 -2.68 2.28
CA ILE A 29 1.56 -2.58 1.53
C ILE A 29 2.20 -3.95 1.48
N ASN A 30 2.21 -4.53 0.28
CA ASN A 30 2.93 -5.77 0.01
C ASN A 30 4.32 -5.41 -0.52
N THR A 31 5.35 -5.91 0.14
CA THR A 31 6.74 -5.72 -0.26
C THR A 31 7.35 -7.06 -0.63
N GLU A 32 7.75 -7.17 -1.89
CA GLU A 32 8.47 -8.30 -2.46
C GLU A 32 9.89 -7.84 -2.76
N SER A 33 10.89 -8.64 -2.41
CA SER A 33 12.28 -8.35 -2.75
C SER A 33 13.01 -9.62 -3.12
N SER A 34 13.96 -9.51 -4.03
CA SER A 34 14.84 -10.61 -4.40
C SER A 34 16.27 -10.13 -4.55
N LEU A 35 17.21 -11.00 -4.23
CA LEU A 35 18.63 -10.78 -4.46
C LEU A 35 19.27 -12.05 -5.01
N ARG A 36 20.28 -11.87 -5.84
CA ARG A 36 21.16 -12.91 -6.37
C ARG A 36 22.54 -12.33 -6.59
N ASP A 37 23.56 -13.12 -6.33
CA ASP A 37 24.92 -12.73 -6.63
C ASP A 37 25.27 -13.13 -8.06
N GLU A 38 25.90 -12.21 -8.78
CA GLU A 38 26.30 -12.38 -10.18
C GLU A 38 27.82 -12.30 -10.25
N ARG A 39 28.43 -13.38 -10.75
CA ARG A 39 29.87 -13.48 -10.93
C ARG A 39 30.23 -12.92 -12.29
N LEU A 40 31.00 -11.85 -12.31
CA LEU A 40 31.33 -11.10 -13.52
C LEU A 40 32.80 -11.25 -13.83
N HIS A 41 33.09 -11.56 -15.10
CA HIS A 41 34.45 -11.70 -15.58
C HIS A 41 34.99 -10.34 -16.06
N GLU A 42 36.27 -10.14 -15.79
CA GLU A 42 37.03 -9.01 -16.27
C GLU A 42 38.25 -9.57 -17.00
N SER A 43 38.54 -9.07 -18.20
CA SER A 43 39.49 -9.69 -19.14
C SER A 43 40.94 -9.80 -18.64
N SER A 44 41.24 -9.30 -17.43
CA SER A 44 42.58 -9.36 -16.81
C SER A 44 42.58 -9.43 -15.27
N ALA A 45 41.44 -9.65 -14.62
CA ALA A 45 41.33 -9.63 -13.15
C ALA A 45 40.52 -10.82 -12.59
N GLU A 46 40.64 -11.07 -11.29
CA GLU A 46 39.79 -12.05 -10.61
C GLU A 46 38.30 -11.69 -10.78
N PRO A 47 37.42 -12.69 -10.96
CA PRO A 47 36.01 -12.43 -11.16
C PRO A 47 35.40 -11.74 -9.95
N VAL A 48 34.81 -10.57 -10.18
CA VAL A 48 34.11 -9.80 -9.15
C VAL A 48 32.71 -10.37 -8.98
N THR A 49 32.30 -10.60 -7.73
CA THR A 49 30.93 -10.99 -7.42
C THR A 49 30.15 -9.76 -6.99
N LEU A 50 29.13 -9.39 -7.76
CA LEU A 50 28.28 -8.24 -7.46
C LEU A 50 26.83 -8.67 -7.30
N THR A 51 26.14 -8.05 -6.36
CA THR A 51 24.75 -8.37 -6.09
C THR A 51 23.83 -7.68 -7.11
N LYS A 52 22.91 -8.46 -7.67
CA LYS A 52 21.74 -7.99 -8.41
C LYS A 52 20.50 -8.18 -7.55
N ALA A 53 19.74 -7.11 -7.36
CA ALA A 53 18.59 -7.14 -6.47
C ALA A 53 17.43 -6.29 -6.99
N GLU A 54 16.23 -6.62 -6.55
CA GLU A 54 14.99 -5.92 -6.87
C GLU A 54 14.09 -5.82 -5.64
N ILE A 55 13.35 -4.71 -5.54
CA ILE A 55 12.26 -4.53 -4.59
C ILE A 55 11.03 -4.00 -5.31
N GLN A 56 9.86 -4.49 -4.92
CA GLN A 56 8.55 -4.06 -5.38
C GLN A 56 7.63 -3.82 -4.18
N LEU A 57 6.97 -2.68 -4.15
CA LEU A 57 6.01 -2.26 -3.15
C LEU A 57 4.67 -1.99 -3.83
N LYS A 58 3.70 -2.88 -3.59
CA LYS A 58 2.33 -2.76 -4.11
C LYS A 58 1.41 -2.30 -3.00
N VAL A 59 0.74 -1.17 -3.20
CA VAL A 59 -0.16 -0.57 -2.21
C VAL A 59 -1.60 -0.75 -2.65
N HIS A 60 -2.41 -1.28 -1.75
CA HIS A 60 -3.85 -1.48 -1.95
C HIS A 60 -4.63 -0.67 -0.92
N TYR A 61 -5.72 -0.06 -1.37
CA TYR A 61 -6.65 0.64 -0.49
C TYR A 61 -7.60 -0.37 0.14
N LEU A 62 -7.62 -0.47 1.47
CA LEU A 62 -8.51 -1.41 2.17
C LEU A 62 -9.79 -0.74 2.64
N ASP A 63 -9.66 0.40 3.32
CA ASP A 63 -10.79 1.05 3.97
C ASP A 63 -10.58 2.56 4.13
N GLY A 64 -11.68 3.27 4.30
CA GLY A 64 -11.75 4.71 4.51
C GLY A 64 -12.75 5.40 3.58
N PRO A 65 -12.82 6.75 3.65
CA PRO A 65 -13.83 7.55 2.95
C PRO A 65 -13.88 7.36 1.43
N LEU A 66 -12.78 6.95 0.80
CA LEU A 66 -12.71 6.77 -0.65
C LEU A 66 -13.40 5.49 -1.12
N LEU A 67 -13.85 4.58 -0.23
CA LEU A 67 -14.62 3.38 -0.63
C LEU A 67 -15.96 3.70 -1.30
N ARG A 68 -16.44 4.94 -1.22
CA ARG A 68 -17.61 5.38 -2.00
C ARG A 68 -17.33 5.44 -3.51
N GLU A 69 -16.07 5.62 -3.87
CA GLU A 69 -15.59 5.84 -5.24
C GLU A 69 -14.61 4.73 -5.68
N THR A 70 -14.27 3.80 -4.78
CA THR A 70 -13.32 2.73 -5.04
C THR A 70 -13.69 1.44 -4.33
N THR A 71 -13.18 0.32 -4.84
CA THR A 71 -13.37 -0.99 -4.21
C THR A 71 -12.23 -1.26 -3.23
N SER A 72 -12.57 -1.86 -2.09
CA SER A 72 -11.57 -2.43 -1.18
C SER A 72 -10.66 -3.41 -1.93
N GLY A 73 -9.36 -3.35 -1.66
CA GLY A 73 -8.33 -4.10 -2.35
C GLY A 73 -7.86 -3.48 -3.67
N SER A 74 -8.37 -2.32 -4.08
CA SER A 74 -7.91 -1.67 -5.32
C SER A 74 -6.45 -1.22 -5.20
N PRO A 75 -5.61 -1.44 -6.24
CA PRO A 75 -4.24 -0.95 -6.24
C PRO A 75 -4.23 0.58 -6.40
N ILE A 76 -3.43 1.26 -5.58
CA ILE A 76 -3.34 2.73 -5.59
C ILE A 76 -1.93 3.27 -5.82
N ALA A 77 -0.91 2.43 -5.68
CA ALA A 77 0.47 2.80 -5.98
C ALA A 77 1.32 1.56 -6.21
N ASN A 78 2.31 1.67 -7.10
CA ASN A 78 3.37 0.70 -7.28
C ASN A 78 4.72 1.43 -7.28
N PHE A 79 5.60 1.01 -6.39
CA PHE A 79 6.93 1.57 -6.18
C PHE A 79 7.93 0.43 -6.29
N GLY A 80 9.10 0.68 -6.85
CA GLY A 80 10.12 -0.36 -6.93
C GLY A 80 11.48 0.21 -7.22
N GLY A 81 12.48 -0.65 -7.09
CA GLY A 81 13.86 -0.29 -7.33
C GLY A 81 14.68 -1.51 -7.69
N THR A 82 15.79 -1.27 -8.39
CA THR A 82 16.70 -2.32 -8.84
C THR A 82 18.14 -1.94 -8.51
N ILE A 83 18.95 -2.95 -8.21
CA ILE A 83 20.39 -2.85 -8.10
C ILE A 83 20.96 -3.78 -9.17
N GLU A 84 21.79 -3.23 -10.03
CA GLU A 84 22.42 -3.97 -11.12
C GLU A 84 23.91 -3.66 -11.20
N PRO A 85 24.74 -4.67 -11.51
CA PRO A 85 26.11 -4.46 -11.92
C PRO A 85 26.16 -3.70 -13.25
N VAL A 86 27.10 -2.77 -13.37
CA VAL A 86 27.31 -1.96 -14.57
C VAL A 86 28.80 -1.82 -14.82
N TRP A 87 29.19 -1.98 -16.08
CA TRP A 87 30.56 -1.70 -16.50
C TRP A 87 30.81 -0.19 -16.53
N ASN A 88 31.83 0.27 -15.81
CA ASN A 88 32.29 1.65 -15.84
C ASN A 88 33.55 1.73 -16.71
N SER A 89 33.39 2.31 -17.90
CA SER A 89 34.50 2.48 -18.84
C SER A 89 35.58 3.45 -18.35
N LYS A 90 35.25 4.40 -17.48
CA LYS A 90 36.21 5.38 -16.95
C LYS A 90 37.17 4.75 -15.93
N THR A 91 36.65 3.84 -15.11
CA THR A 91 37.45 3.11 -14.11
C THR A 91 37.93 1.76 -14.63
N ASN A 92 37.53 1.38 -15.85
CA ASN A 92 37.76 0.07 -16.45
C ASN A 92 37.45 -1.05 -15.45
N GLY A 93 36.22 -1.05 -14.92
CA GLY A 93 35.80 -2.02 -13.90
C GLY A 93 34.31 -2.01 -13.63
N TRP A 94 33.84 -3.05 -12.94
CA TRP A 94 32.43 -3.20 -12.56
C TRP A 94 32.07 -2.36 -11.32
N CYS A 95 30.90 -1.72 -11.35
CA CYS A 95 30.32 -1.04 -10.20
C CYS A 95 28.84 -1.39 -10.03
N GLN A 96 28.25 -1.04 -8.89
CA GLN A 96 26.81 -1.18 -8.66
C GLN A 96 26.08 0.13 -8.92
N ARG A 97 24.98 0.05 -9.65
CA ARG A 97 24.04 1.15 -9.90
C ARG A 97 22.69 0.82 -9.30
N VAL A 98 22.05 1.80 -8.69
CA VAL A 98 20.70 1.67 -8.10
C VAL A 98 19.71 2.53 -8.85
N ARG A 99 18.60 1.94 -9.30
CA ARG A 99 17.39 2.65 -9.71
C ARG A 99 16.41 2.63 -8.55
N LEU A 100 15.96 3.80 -8.11
CA LEU A 100 15.02 3.94 -6.98
C LEU A 100 13.56 4.09 -7.42
N SER A 101 13.29 3.93 -8.70
CA SER A 101 11.95 3.87 -9.27
C SER A 101 11.91 2.88 -10.44
N ASN A 102 10.71 2.38 -10.74
CA ASN A 102 10.42 1.64 -11.99
C ASN A 102 10.07 2.61 -13.13
N GLY A 103 10.73 3.77 -13.21
CA GLY A 103 10.36 4.87 -14.11
C GLY A 103 9.53 5.93 -13.40
N PHE A 104 8.21 5.76 -13.37
CA PHE A 104 7.29 6.75 -12.78
C PHE A 104 6.90 6.42 -11.34
N VAL A 105 6.81 7.48 -10.52
CA VAL A 105 6.37 7.41 -9.12
C VAL A 105 5.03 8.11 -9.03
N ILE A 106 3.94 7.34 -8.95
CA ILE A 106 2.57 7.86 -8.95
C ILE A 106 1.76 7.21 -7.82
N ILE A 107 0.96 8.04 -7.16
CA ILE A 107 -0.16 7.61 -6.34
C ILE A 107 -1.41 7.90 -7.17
N GLU A 108 -2.14 6.85 -7.53
CA GLU A 108 -3.25 6.92 -8.48
C GLU A 108 -4.42 7.75 -7.95
N ARG A 109 -4.60 7.79 -6.62
CA ARG A 109 -5.63 8.60 -5.95
C ARG A 109 -5.10 9.99 -5.60
N PRO A 110 -5.56 11.07 -6.27
CA PRO A 110 -5.11 12.43 -5.98
C PRO A 110 -5.34 12.86 -4.52
N GLU A 111 -6.41 12.37 -3.90
CA GLU A 111 -6.81 12.65 -2.52
C GLU A 111 -5.79 12.15 -1.50
N LEU A 112 -5.02 11.11 -1.87
CA LEU A 112 -3.97 10.54 -1.04
C LEU A 112 -2.59 11.20 -1.26
N ARG A 113 -2.48 12.12 -2.22
CA ARG A 113 -1.23 12.85 -2.50
C ARG A 113 -1.04 13.95 -1.46
N GLY A 114 0.22 14.22 -1.13
CA GLY A 114 0.56 15.21 -0.10
C GLY A 114 0.47 14.70 1.34
N LEU A 115 -0.16 13.54 1.58
CA LEU A 115 -0.26 12.91 2.90
C LEU A 115 0.99 12.13 3.32
N GLY A 116 2.14 12.33 2.66
CA GLY A 116 3.39 11.64 3.01
C GLY A 116 3.51 10.18 2.57
N LEU A 117 2.47 9.56 1.98
CA LEU A 117 2.50 8.16 1.50
C LEU A 117 3.66 7.91 0.53
N GLY A 118 3.85 8.79 -0.45
CA GLY A 118 4.96 8.66 -1.41
C GLY A 118 6.33 8.71 -0.71
N THR A 119 6.50 9.61 0.26
CA THR A 119 7.73 9.71 1.06
C THR A 119 7.98 8.43 1.85
N TYR A 120 6.94 7.82 2.44
CA TYR A 120 7.09 6.56 3.16
C TYR A 120 7.52 5.42 2.25
N LEU A 121 6.86 5.26 1.10
CA LEU A 121 7.16 4.20 0.15
C LEU A 121 8.58 4.34 -0.41
N PHE A 122 8.99 5.55 -0.77
CA PHE A 122 10.34 5.82 -1.27
C PHE A 122 11.40 5.61 -0.19
N ALA A 123 11.12 5.98 1.07
CA ALA A 123 11.99 5.68 2.20
C ALA A 123 12.23 4.17 2.36
N GLN A 124 11.21 3.32 2.16
CA GLN A 124 11.40 1.87 2.19
C GLN A 124 12.37 1.38 1.10
N ILE A 125 12.31 1.97 -0.10
CA ILE A 125 13.26 1.64 -1.19
C ILE A 125 14.67 2.09 -0.83
N VAL A 126 14.85 3.32 -0.35
CA VAL A 126 16.18 3.83 0.04
C VAL A 126 16.78 2.99 1.18
N LEU A 127 15.99 2.65 2.19
CA LEU A 127 16.43 1.77 3.30
C LEU A 127 16.75 0.34 2.83
N TRP A 128 16.02 -0.17 1.83
CA TRP A 128 16.38 -1.43 1.19
C TRP A 128 17.73 -1.30 0.46
N ALA A 129 17.90 -0.27 -0.37
CA ALA A 129 19.13 -0.07 -1.14
C ALA A 129 20.35 0.12 -0.22
N LYS A 130 20.22 0.90 0.86
CA LYS A 130 21.27 1.08 1.88
C LYS A 130 21.72 -0.23 2.52
N ARG A 131 20.80 -1.19 2.72
CA ARG A 131 21.13 -2.51 3.29
C ARG A 131 21.81 -3.44 2.29
N VAL A 132 21.45 -3.35 1.01
CA VAL A 132 21.94 -4.27 -0.02
C VAL A 132 23.25 -3.80 -0.66
N ALA A 133 23.32 -2.52 -1.01
CA ALA A 133 24.47 -1.95 -1.74
C ALA A 133 24.72 -0.51 -1.30
N PRO A 134 25.24 -0.29 -0.07
CA PRO A 134 25.44 1.05 0.49
C PRO A 134 26.39 1.91 -0.34
N GLN A 135 27.33 1.30 -1.07
CA GLN A 135 28.33 1.99 -1.88
C GLN A 135 27.90 2.23 -3.33
N ALA A 136 26.70 1.77 -3.71
CA ALA A 136 26.22 1.91 -5.07
C ALA A 136 25.84 3.35 -5.40
N TRP A 137 26.01 3.72 -6.67
CA TRP A 137 25.62 5.03 -7.18
C TRP A 137 24.17 5.03 -7.64
N VAL A 138 23.44 6.07 -7.29
CA VAL A 138 22.05 6.23 -7.75
C VAL A 138 22.05 6.63 -9.22
N GLN A 139 21.26 5.94 -10.02
CA GLN A 139 20.96 6.37 -11.38
C GLN A 139 20.23 7.72 -11.34
N ALA A 140 20.73 8.67 -12.14
CA ALA A 140 20.17 10.01 -12.20
C ALA A 140 18.65 10.00 -12.42
N ILE A 141 17.96 10.79 -11.60
CA ILE A 141 16.52 11.03 -11.72
C ILE A 141 16.32 12.17 -12.69
N VAL A 142 15.49 11.95 -13.71
CA VAL A 142 15.15 12.97 -14.71
C VAL A 142 13.75 13.48 -14.43
N LEU A 143 13.64 14.80 -14.23
CA LEU A 143 12.38 15.50 -14.02
C LEU A 143 11.88 16.05 -15.36
N SER A 144 10.63 15.73 -15.71
CA SER A 144 10.00 16.18 -16.95
C SER A 144 9.01 17.33 -16.71
N SER A 145 8.99 18.31 -17.63
CA SER A 145 8.05 19.45 -17.64
C SER A 145 6.59 19.02 -17.70
N VAL A 146 6.28 17.86 -18.30
CA VAL A 146 4.92 17.29 -18.38
C VAL A 146 4.31 17.09 -16.98
N GLN A 147 5.14 16.83 -15.97
CA GLN A 147 4.73 16.64 -14.58
C GLN A 147 4.80 17.93 -13.74
N ALA A 148 5.17 19.06 -14.35
CA ALA A 148 5.39 20.35 -13.70
C ALA A 148 4.48 21.48 -14.23
N ARG A 149 3.42 21.14 -14.98
CA ARG A 149 2.48 22.13 -15.56
C ARG A 149 1.80 22.99 -14.49
N ASP A 150 1.54 22.41 -13.33
CA ASP A 150 0.99 23.08 -12.16
C ASP A 150 2.09 23.40 -11.14
N THR A 151 2.07 24.60 -10.59
CA THR A 151 3.08 25.10 -9.64
C THR A 151 3.10 24.28 -8.35
N GLU A 152 1.93 23.89 -7.84
CA GLU A 152 1.84 23.08 -6.62
C GLU A 152 2.43 21.69 -6.84
N SER A 153 2.05 21.04 -7.94
CA SER A 153 2.53 19.72 -8.34
C SER A 153 4.03 19.68 -8.57
N ARG A 154 4.58 20.71 -9.24
CA ARG A 154 6.03 20.89 -9.42
C ARG A 154 6.74 20.99 -8.07
N ASN A 155 6.28 21.92 -7.22
CA ASN A 155 6.91 22.16 -5.92
C ASN A 155 6.85 20.90 -5.04
N ARG A 156 5.74 20.16 -5.06
CA ARG A 156 5.58 18.89 -4.34
C ARG A 156 6.54 17.82 -4.86
N ARG A 157 6.69 17.68 -6.18
CA ARG A 157 7.62 16.72 -6.82
C ARG A 157 9.07 17.04 -6.49
N ASN A 158 9.48 18.30 -6.63
CA ASN A 158 10.87 18.71 -6.38
C ASN A 158 11.23 18.51 -4.90
N LYS A 159 10.39 19.03 -3.98
CA LYS A 159 10.56 18.82 -2.53
C LYS A 159 10.53 17.34 -2.14
N PHE A 160 9.78 16.51 -2.87
CA PHE A 160 9.73 15.07 -2.60
C PHE A 160 11.12 14.42 -2.75
N TYR A 161 11.86 14.73 -3.82
CA TYR A 161 13.20 14.19 -4.02
C TYR A 161 14.25 14.88 -3.14
N GLU A 162 14.18 16.20 -2.96
CA GLU A 162 15.11 16.95 -2.10
C GLU A 162 15.14 16.42 -0.65
N LYS A 163 14.02 15.92 -0.12
CA LYS A 163 13.95 15.26 1.20
C LYS A 163 14.90 14.06 1.34
N PHE A 164 15.26 13.41 0.23
CA PHE A 164 16.18 12.28 0.21
C PHE A 164 17.62 12.67 -0.10
N GLY A 165 17.90 13.98 -0.18
CA GLY A 165 19.24 14.52 -0.44
C GLY A 165 19.55 14.69 -1.93
N PHE A 166 18.57 14.54 -2.83
CA PHE A 166 18.79 14.87 -4.23
C PHE A 166 18.95 16.36 -4.44
N GLU A 167 19.97 16.72 -5.20
CA GLU A 167 20.16 18.05 -5.79
C GLU A 167 19.97 17.93 -7.30
N PHE A 168 19.37 18.94 -7.92
CA PHE A 168 19.03 18.92 -9.33
C PHE A 168 19.60 20.12 -10.06
N ASP A 169 20.14 19.86 -11.25
CA ASP A 169 20.46 20.90 -12.21
C ASP A 169 19.17 21.32 -12.94
N TYR A 170 18.41 22.20 -12.30
CA TYR A 170 17.11 22.63 -12.78
C TYR A 170 17.17 23.45 -14.07
N ARG A 171 16.13 23.31 -14.89
CA ARG A 171 15.91 24.09 -16.12
C ARG A 171 14.50 24.62 -16.16
N SER A 172 14.38 25.86 -16.64
CA SER A 172 13.08 26.49 -16.91
C SER A 172 12.69 26.20 -18.35
N VAL A 173 11.45 25.76 -18.56
CA VAL A 173 10.90 25.40 -19.89
C VAL A 173 9.52 26.01 -20.03
N ASP A 174 9.20 26.58 -21.19
CA ASP A 174 7.90 27.21 -21.49
C ASP A 174 7.46 28.26 -20.44
N GLY A 175 8.42 29.03 -19.90
CA GLY A 175 8.17 30.04 -18.87
C GLY A 175 7.93 29.45 -17.46
N ILE A 176 7.96 28.14 -17.30
CA ILE A 176 7.81 27.45 -16.02
C ILE A 176 9.20 27.24 -15.41
N LYS A 177 9.46 27.92 -14.30
CA LYS A 177 10.70 27.76 -13.52
C LYS A 177 10.85 26.33 -12.98
N ASP A 178 12.07 25.79 -12.95
CA ASP A 178 12.42 24.48 -12.34
C ASP A 178 11.52 23.31 -12.80
N ALA A 179 11.08 23.38 -14.06
CA ALA A 179 10.16 22.43 -14.67
C ALA A 179 10.83 21.09 -14.95
N GLU A 180 12.09 21.14 -15.39
CA GLU A 180 12.93 20.00 -15.74
C GLU A 180 14.24 20.01 -14.95
N GLY A 181 14.94 18.87 -14.97
CA GLY A 181 16.25 18.76 -14.38
C GLY A 181 16.74 17.33 -14.34
N SER A 182 18.05 17.16 -14.22
CA SER A 182 18.67 15.87 -13.89
C SER A 182 19.22 15.97 -12.48
N SER A 183 19.05 14.91 -11.68
CA SER A 183 19.70 14.87 -10.39
C SER A 183 21.21 14.78 -10.56
N GLN A 184 21.94 15.43 -9.67
CA GLN A 184 23.37 15.23 -9.52
C GLN A 184 23.65 13.82 -9.01
N SER A 185 24.92 13.40 -9.15
CA SER A 185 25.36 12.07 -8.70
C SER A 185 25.33 12.01 -7.18
N ILE A 186 24.68 10.97 -6.63
CA ILE A 186 24.62 10.72 -5.19
C ILE A 186 24.86 9.25 -4.90
N ASN A 187 25.59 8.97 -3.83
CA ASN A 187 25.80 7.62 -3.34
C ASN A 187 24.63 7.20 -2.41
N ILE A 188 24.27 5.92 -2.42
CA ILE A 188 23.20 5.40 -1.56
C ILE A 188 23.46 5.67 -0.08
N SER A 189 24.72 5.56 0.36
CA SER A 189 25.10 5.81 1.75
C SER A 189 24.79 7.25 2.18
N ASP A 190 24.99 8.23 1.30
CA ASP A 190 24.79 9.66 1.54
C ASP A 190 23.32 10.11 1.48
N MET A 191 22.42 9.27 0.96
CA MET A 191 21.00 9.62 0.87
C MET A 191 20.38 9.86 2.25
N LYS A 192 19.49 10.85 2.33
CA LYS A 192 18.73 11.15 3.55
C LYS A 192 17.46 10.30 3.60
N VAL A 193 17.04 9.89 4.79
CA VAL A 193 15.75 9.22 4.99
C VAL A 193 15.04 9.91 6.16
N PRO A 194 13.80 10.40 6.00
CA PRO A 194 13.05 10.98 7.10
C PRO A 194 12.78 9.93 8.19
N ASP A 195 13.10 10.26 9.45
CA ASP A 195 12.94 9.32 10.58
C ASP A 195 11.47 9.01 10.87
N LYS A 196 10.59 10.00 10.74
CA LYS A 196 9.16 9.90 11.02
C LYS A 196 8.34 10.63 9.96
N ILE A 197 7.20 10.03 9.61
CA ILE A 197 6.18 10.63 8.77
C ILE A 197 4.89 10.64 9.60
N GLU A 198 4.50 11.82 10.09
CA GLU A 198 3.47 11.96 11.13
C GLU A 198 2.10 11.40 10.73
N THR A 199 1.78 11.48 9.44
CA THR A 199 0.51 11.00 8.88
C THR A 199 0.46 9.48 8.73
N ILE A 200 1.55 8.76 8.99
CA ILE A 200 1.66 7.32 8.72
C ILE A 200 1.96 6.55 9.99
N GLU A 201 1.11 5.56 10.26
CA GLU A 201 1.31 4.59 11.31
C GLU A 201 1.29 3.17 10.74
N VAL A 202 2.32 2.38 11.06
CA VAL A 202 2.36 0.96 10.72
C VAL A 202 1.67 0.18 11.84
N LEU A 203 0.58 -0.49 11.51
CA LEU A 203 -0.20 -1.27 12.45
C LEU A 203 0.35 -2.70 12.57
N PRO A 204 0.46 -3.26 13.79
CA PRO A 204 0.75 -4.68 13.95
C PRO A 204 -0.42 -5.50 13.39
N LEU A 205 -0.22 -6.12 12.22
CA LEU A 205 -1.29 -6.83 11.49
C LEU A 205 -2.00 -7.87 12.37
N ILE A 206 -1.24 -8.60 13.21
CA ILE A 206 -1.81 -9.61 14.10
C ILE A 206 -2.74 -9.01 15.17
N ASN A 207 -2.41 -7.83 15.70
CA ASN A 207 -3.25 -7.15 16.69
C ASN A 207 -4.52 -6.62 16.03
N PHE A 208 -4.37 -5.98 14.88
CA PHE A 208 -5.51 -5.50 14.10
C PHE A 208 -6.48 -6.63 13.71
N LEU A 209 -5.95 -7.77 13.23
CA LEU A 209 -6.78 -8.93 12.91
C LEU A 209 -7.50 -9.46 14.16
N ARG A 210 -6.80 -9.55 15.29
CA ARG A 210 -7.38 -10.02 16.56
C ARG A 210 -8.53 -9.12 17.02
N GLU A 211 -8.32 -7.81 17.06
CA GLU A 211 -9.33 -6.84 17.47
C GLU A 211 -10.57 -6.91 16.56
N ASN A 212 -10.37 -7.00 15.25
CA ASN A 212 -11.48 -7.16 14.30
C ASN A 212 -12.20 -8.49 14.45
N PHE A 213 -11.49 -9.60 14.67
CA PHE A 213 -12.13 -10.89 14.91
C PHE A 213 -12.97 -10.88 16.19
N GLU A 214 -12.50 -10.23 17.24
CA GLU A 214 -13.26 -10.05 18.48
C GLU A 214 -14.51 -9.18 18.28
N GLN A 215 -14.38 -8.08 17.53
CA GLN A 215 -15.52 -7.24 17.17
C GLN A 215 -16.55 -8.02 16.34
N MET A 216 -16.11 -8.69 15.29
CA MET A 216 -16.96 -9.54 14.45
C MET A 216 -17.66 -10.63 15.26
N ARG A 217 -16.97 -11.21 16.26
CA ARG A 217 -17.56 -12.20 17.16
C ARG A 217 -18.66 -11.59 18.04
N LYS A 218 -18.44 -10.37 18.56
CA LYS A 218 -19.45 -9.62 19.34
C LYS A 218 -20.66 -9.26 18.48
N GLU A 219 -20.45 -8.75 17.28
CA GLU A 219 -21.53 -8.40 16.34
C GLU A 219 -22.33 -9.64 15.92
N ARG A 220 -21.66 -10.74 15.60
CA ARG A 220 -22.33 -12.02 15.31
C ARG A 220 -23.18 -12.49 16.49
N SER A 221 -22.68 -12.36 17.72
CA SER A 221 -23.44 -12.72 18.93
C SER A 221 -24.67 -11.84 19.13
N ARG A 222 -24.57 -10.53 18.83
CA ARG A 222 -25.70 -9.59 18.88
C ARG A 222 -26.76 -9.97 17.84
N PHE A 223 -26.34 -10.15 16.59
CA PHE A 223 -27.25 -10.53 15.50
C PHE A 223 -27.95 -11.86 15.80
N HIS A 224 -27.21 -12.85 16.31
CA HIS A 224 -27.80 -14.12 16.72
C HIS A 224 -28.87 -13.95 17.82
N SER A 225 -28.62 -13.08 18.80
CA SER A 225 -29.59 -12.78 19.86
C SER A 225 -30.84 -12.07 19.34
N GLU A 226 -30.70 -11.19 18.34
CA GLU A 226 -31.83 -10.55 17.67
C GLU A 226 -32.66 -11.55 16.85
N VAL A 227 -32.00 -12.43 16.09
CA VAL A 227 -32.68 -13.49 15.34
C VAL A 227 -33.50 -14.38 16.28
N GLN A 228 -32.93 -14.82 17.41
CA GLN A 228 -33.65 -15.59 18.43
C GLN A 228 -34.84 -14.83 19.05
N ARG A 229 -34.75 -13.51 19.14
CA ARG A 229 -35.88 -12.68 19.60
C ARG A 229 -36.99 -12.67 18.57
N TYR A 230 -36.67 -12.50 17.29
CA TYR A 230 -37.66 -12.54 16.21
C TYR A 230 -38.30 -13.93 16.07
N GLU A 231 -37.52 -15.00 16.17
CA GLU A 231 -38.05 -16.37 16.15
C GLU A 231 -39.07 -16.61 17.26
N ARG A 232 -38.81 -16.10 18.48
CA ARG A 232 -39.78 -16.15 19.58
C ARG A 232 -41.06 -15.37 19.29
N VAL A 233 -40.94 -14.12 18.81
CA VAL A 233 -42.11 -13.30 18.45
C VAL A 233 -42.97 -13.99 17.37
N VAL A 234 -42.33 -14.60 16.37
CA VAL A 234 -43.03 -15.35 15.33
C VAL A 234 -43.70 -16.58 15.90
N ALA A 235 -43.02 -17.35 16.76
CA ALA A 235 -43.58 -18.53 17.40
C ALA A 235 -44.81 -18.19 18.26
N ASP A 236 -44.72 -17.12 19.07
CA ASP A 236 -45.82 -16.63 19.90
C ASP A 236 -47.02 -16.17 19.03
N HIS A 237 -46.76 -15.45 17.94
CA HIS A 237 -47.80 -15.03 17.01
C HIS A 237 -48.49 -16.21 16.31
N VAL A 238 -47.72 -17.23 15.89
CA VAL A 238 -48.26 -18.46 15.31
C VAL A 238 -49.10 -19.23 16.34
N ALA A 239 -48.68 -19.30 17.60
CA ALA A 239 -49.45 -19.92 18.67
C ALA A 239 -50.79 -19.20 18.90
N LEU A 240 -50.78 -17.87 18.99
CA LEU A 240 -51.99 -17.05 19.15
C LEU A 240 -52.98 -17.24 17.99
N CYS A 241 -52.48 -17.27 16.74
CA CYS A 241 -53.29 -17.52 15.56
C CYS A 241 -53.93 -18.93 15.56
N ARG A 242 -53.21 -19.95 16.07
CA ARG A 242 -53.77 -21.30 16.24
C ARG A 242 -54.88 -21.32 17.29
N GLU A 243 -54.67 -20.69 18.44
CA GLU A 243 -55.70 -20.59 19.49
C GLU A 243 -56.95 -19.86 19.00
N ASN A 244 -56.78 -18.73 18.30
CA ASN A 244 -57.91 -18.00 17.74
C ASN A 244 -58.68 -18.80 16.67
N ASN A 245 -57.99 -19.56 15.82
CA ASN A 245 -58.66 -20.46 14.87
C ASN A 245 -59.40 -21.62 15.56
N LEU A 246 -58.88 -22.13 16.68
CA LEU A 246 -59.57 -23.12 17.51
C LEU A 246 -60.82 -22.51 18.15
N LEU A 247 -60.76 -21.28 18.65
CA LEU A 247 -61.91 -20.57 19.21
C LEU A 247 -62.98 -20.26 18.16
N ILE A 248 -62.58 -19.86 16.94
CA ILE A 248 -63.51 -19.64 15.82
C ILE A 248 -64.19 -20.95 15.42
N SER A 249 -63.45 -22.06 15.36
CA SER A 249 -64.02 -23.37 15.02
C SER A 249 -64.94 -23.90 16.11
N LEU A 250 -64.61 -23.71 17.39
CA LEU A 250 -65.50 -24.01 18.53
C LEU A 250 -66.77 -23.14 18.53
N GLY A 251 -66.65 -21.84 18.25
CA GLY A 251 -67.79 -20.93 18.13
C GLY A 251 -68.75 -21.34 17.02
N ARG A 252 -68.22 -21.74 15.85
CA ARG A 252 -69.02 -22.29 14.73
C ARG A 252 -69.68 -23.61 15.09
N TRP A 253 -68.99 -24.49 15.81
CA TRP A 253 -69.54 -25.76 16.29
C TRP A 253 -70.67 -25.54 17.31
N LEU A 254 -70.46 -24.68 18.31
CA LEU A 254 -71.46 -24.30 19.30
C LEU A 254 -72.68 -23.59 18.68
N TYR A 255 -72.48 -22.72 17.68
CA TYR A 255 -73.56 -22.08 16.93
C TYR A 255 -74.43 -23.12 16.19
N ARG A 256 -73.80 -24.17 15.62
CA ARG A 256 -74.49 -25.28 14.97
C ARG A 256 -75.34 -26.11 15.93
N ILE A 257 -74.89 -26.27 17.18
CA ILE A 257 -75.64 -27.03 18.20
C ILE A 257 -76.85 -26.25 18.73
N ARG A 258 -76.77 -24.91 18.77
CA ARG A 258 -77.80 -24.04 19.36
C ARG A 258 -78.94 -23.66 18.39
N ARG A 259 -78.81 -23.97 17.11
CA ARG A 259 -79.90 -23.98 16.13
C ARG A 259 -80.01 -25.38 15.52
N PRO A 260 -80.67 -26.34 16.19
CA PRO A 260 -81.29 -27.42 15.44
C PRO A 260 -82.41 -26.81 14.58
N GLU A 261 -82.56 -27.30 13.36
CA GLU A 261 -83.61 -26.88 12.40
C GLU A 261 -85.01 -26.80 13.02
#